data_AF-A0A6C2URJ6-F1
#
_entry.id   AF-A0A6C2URJ6-F1
#
_cell.length_a   1.000
_cell.length_b   1.000
_cell.length_c   1.000
_cell.angle_alpha   90.00
_cell.angle_beta   90.00
_cell.angle_gamma   90.00
#
_symmetry.space_group_name_H-M   'P 1'
#
loop_
_entity.id
_entity.type
_entity.pdbx_description
1 polymer ?
#
loop_
_entity_poly.entity_id
_entity_poly.type
_entity_poly.pdbx_seq_one_letter_code
_entity_poly.pdbx_strand_id
1 'polypeptide(L)'
;MGKKEKSKKKGKRKLTPAEKREKKRRQAMYETIFVNGKQKRVLRSPPGIDYSQIDDPIFFAQNEMWEELHAWEQRRDAALDLNCDEADGGIPF
;
A
#
# COMPACT_ATOMS: atom_id res chain seq x y z
N MET A 1 48.59 -21.63 30.89
CA MET A 1 47.36 -21.57 30.06
C MET A 1 46.32 -20.74 30.80
N GLY A 2 46.10 -19.47 30.41
CA GLY A 2 45.14 -18.59 31.07
C GLY A 2 43.71 -18.93 30.67
N LYS A 3 42.86 -19.35 31.62
CA LYS A 3 41.42 -19.53 31.39
C LYS A 3 40.81 -18.16 31.10
N LYS A 4 40.38 -17.90 29.87
CA LYS A 4 39.55 -16.73 29.55
C LYS A 4 38.17 -16.92 30.17
N GLU A 5 37.82 -16.09 31.15
CA GLU A 5 36.46 -16.05 31.69
C GLU A 5 35.48 -15.65 30.59
N LYS A 6 34.41 -16.45 30.43
CA LYS A 6 33.33 -16.15 29.48
C LYS A 6 32.50 -14.99 30.04
N SER A 7 32.47 -13.87 29.32
CA SER A 7 31.59 -12.74 29.58
C SER A 7 30.13 -13.19 29.73
N LYS A 8 29.57 -13.07 30.93
CA LYS A 8 28.18 -13.40 31.24
C LYS A 8 27.26 -12.40 30.54
N LYS A 9 26.53 -12.84 29.50
CA LYS A 9 25.56 -12.00 28.78
C LYS A 9 24.52 -11.46 29.76
N LYS A 10 24.54 -10.15 30.01
CA LYS A 10 23.53 -9.46 30.83
C LYS A 10 22.16 -9.60 30.15
N GLY A 11 21.15 -10.00 30.91
CA GLY A 11 19.78 -10.16 30.42
C GLY A 11 19.16 -8.81 30.01
N LYS A 12 18.29 -8.82 29.01
CA LYS A 12 17.58 -7.60 28.59
C LYS A 12 16.61 -7.16 29.71
N ARG A 13 16.72 -5.91 30.16
CA ARG A 13 15.79 -5.29 31.11
C ARG A 13 14.39 -5.21 30.51
N LYS A 14 13.34 -5.28 31.35
CA LYS A 14 11.96 -5.03 30.93
C LYS A 14 11.79 -3.55 30.56
N LEU A 15 10.92 -3.29 29.58
CA LEU A 15 10.53 -1.94 29.17
C LEU A 15 9.66 -1.28 30.25
N THR A 16 9.98 -0.04 30.56
CA THR A 16 9.19 0.86 31.40
C THR A 16 7.84 1.20 30.72
N PRO A 17 6.84 1.67 31.46
CA PRO A 17 5.55 2.07 30.88
C PRO A 17 5.67 3.18 29.83
N ALA A 18 6.60 4.12 30.00
CA ALA A 18 6.87 5.17 29.02
C ALA A 18 7.43 4.61 27.71
N GLU A 19 8.41 3.71 27.78
CA GLU A 19 8.99 3.06 26.60
C GLU A 19 7.95 2.17 25.88
N LYS A 20 7.03 1.55 26.62
CA LYS A 20 5.90 0.80 26.01
C LYS A 20 4.96 1.70 25.22
N ARG A 21 4.64 2.90 25.74
CA ARG A 21 3.80 3.87 25.03
C ARG A 21 4.48 4.36 23.76
N GLU A 22 5.76 4.69 23.84
CA GLU A 22 6.52 5.13 22.67
C GLU A 22 6.67 4.01 21.63
N LYS A 23 6.81 2.75 22.06
CA LYS A 23 6.77 1.59 21.16
C LYS A 23 5.44 1.50 20.42
N LYS A 24 4.31 1.67 21.13
CA LYS A 24 2.98 1.66 20.51
C LYS A 24 2.81 2.82 19.51
N ARG A 25 3.26 4.02 19.86
CA ARG A 25 3.22 5.19 18.96
C ARG A 25 3.99 4.92 17.66
N ARG A 26 5.21 4.37 17.77
CA ARG A 26 6.03 3.97 16.61
C ARG A 26 5.45 2.81 15.81
N GLN A 27 4.60 1.97 16.40
CA GLN A 27 3.90 0.91 15.66
C GLN A 27 2.69 1.46 14.90
N ALA A 28 2.00 2.47 15.44
CA ALA A 28 0.88 3.13 14.75
C ALA A 28 1.34 3.98 13.56
N MET A 29 2.51 4.62 13.67
CA MET A 29 3.04 5.50 12.63
C MET A 29 3.70 4.76 11.45
N TYR A 30 4.18 3.54 11.66
CA TYR A 30 5.00 2.84 10.66
C TYR A 30 4.51 1.42 10.44
N GLU A 31 4.38 1.05 9.16
CA GLU A 31 4.04 -0.29 8.72
C GLU A 31 5.26 -0.95 8.06
N THR A 32 5.27 -2.28 8.04
CA THR A 32 6.34 -3.05 7.42
C THR A 32 5.81 -3.67 6.14
N ILE A 33 6.41 -3.31 5.02
CA ILE A 33 6.06 -3.83 3.70
C ILE A 33 7.26 -4.56 3.08
N PHE A 34 6.98 -5.44 2.13
CA PHE A 34 8.01 -6.11 1.34
C PHE A 34 8.08 -5.45 -0.04
N VAL A 35 9.20 -4.82 -0.36
CA VAL A 35 9.46 -4.25 -1.68
C VAL A 35 10.58 -5.05 -2.31
N ASN A 36 10.30 -5.71 -3.43
CA ASN A 36 11.26 -6.55 -4.17
C ASN A 36 11.94 -7.61 -3.28
N GLY A 37 11.15 -8.30 -2.45
CA GLY A 37 11.63 -9.34 -1.53
C GLY A 37 12.41 -8.81 -0.31
N LYS A 38 12.57 -7.49 -0.15
CA LYS A 38 13.24 -6.87 0.99
C LYS A 38 12.23 -6.25 1.95
N GLN A 39 12.37 -6.56 3.23
CA GLN A 39 11.54 -5.99 4.29
C GLN A 39 11.94 -4.52 4.55
N LYS A 40 11.02 -3.58 4.35
CA LYS A 40 11.21 -2.15 4.62
C LYS A 40 10.15 -1.63 5.58
N ARG A 41 10.54 -0.67 6.43
CA ARG A 41 9.63 0.08 7.30
C ARG A 41 9.28 1.40 6.63
N VAL A 42 8.01 1.63 6.38
CA VAL A 42 7.48 2.83 5.70
C VAL A 42 6.49 3.52 6.62
N LEU A 43 6.37 4.84 6.49
CA LEU A 43 5.34 5.60 7.19
C LEU A 43 3.96 5.08 6.74
N ARG A 44 3.06 4.83 7.69
CA ARG A 44 1.72 4.35 7.37
C ARG A 44 1.00 5.39 6.51
N SER A 45 0.37 4.96 5.42
CA SER A 45 -0.42 5.85 4.59
C SER A 45 -1.52 6.53 5.42
N PRO A 46 -1.86 7.80 5.12
CA PRO A 46 -2.94 8.50 5.80
C PRO A 46 -4.24 7.67 5.73
N PRO A 47 -5.00 7.55 6.83
CA PRO A 47 -6.32 6.95 6.78
C PRO A 47 -7.22 7.80 5.87
N GLY A 48 -7.80 7.20 4.83
CA GLY A 48 -8.73 7.86 3.90
C GLY A 48 -8.31 7.84 2.44
N ILE A 49 -7.07 7.46 2.11
CA ILE A 49 -6.68 7.21 0.72
C ILE A 49 -7.01 5.74 0.42
N ASP A 50 -8.18 5.51 -0.16
CA ASP A 50 -8.55 4.22 -0.70
C ASP A 50 -7.82 4.02 -2.02
N TYR A 51 -6.76 3.22 -1.99
CA TYR A 51 -5.95 2.94 -3.17
C TYR A 51 -6.69 2.11 -4.23
N SER A 52 -7.88 1.58 -3.93
CA SER A 52 -8.75 1.00 -4.96
C SER A 52 -9.33 2.04 -5.91
N GLN A 53 -9.31 3.33 -5.51
CA GLN A 53 -9.76 4.46 -6.33
C GLN A 53 -8.62 5.12 -7.12
N ILE A 54 -7.38 4.61 -7.07
CA ILE A 54 -6.29 5.18 -7.89
C ILE A 54 -6.61 5.04 -9.38
N ASP A 55 -7.33 3.99 -9.78
CA ASP A 55 -7.79 3.79 -11.17
C ASP A 55 -9.22 4.32 -11.41
N ASP A 56 -9.68 5.29 -10.59
CA ASP A 56 -10.99 5.93 -10.73
C ASP A 56 -10.86 7.27 -11.49
N PRO A 57 -11.61 7.50 -12.59
CA PRO A 57 -11.62 8.79 -13.28
C PRO A 57 -11.97 9.98 -12.37
N ILE A 58 -12.78 9.76 -11.32
CA ILE A 58 -13.10 10.79 -10.32
C ILE A 58 -11.84 11.24 -9.57
N PHE A 59 -10.93 10.30 -9.27
CA PHE A 59 -9.69 10.58 -8.58
C PHE A 59 -8.74 11.42 -9.44
N PHE A 60 -8.58 11.08 -10.72
CA PHE A 60 -7.72 11.84 -11.63
C PHE A 60 -8.22 13.27 -11.81
N ALA A 61 -9.53 13.47 -11.95
CA ALA A 61 -10.11 14.80 -12.08
C ALA A 61 -9.92 15.67 -10.82
N GLN A 62 -10.08 15.09 -9.62
CA GLN A 62 -9.92 15.83 -8.35
C GLN A 62 -8.46 16.24 -8.07
N ASN A 63 -7.49 15.49 -8.57
CA ASN A 63 -6.06 15.77 -8.39
C ASN A 63 -5.43 16.50 -9.60
N GLU A 64 -6.25 17.00 -10.53
CA GLU A 64 -5.82 17.68 -11.75
C GLU A 64 -4.89 16.83 -12.65
N MET A 65 -5.04 15.50 -12.61
CA MET A 65 -4.23 14.52 -13.34
C MET A 65 -4.86 14.19 -14.71
N TRP A 66 -4.93 15.20 -15.60
CA TRP A 66 -5.61 15.08 -16.89
C TRP A 66 -5.00 14.05 -17.85
N GLU A 67 -3.69 13.85 -17.80
CA GLU A 67 -3.00 12.88 -18.66
C GLU A 67 -3.44 11.44 -18.35
N GLU A 68 -3.57 11.11 -17.06
CA GLU A 68 -4.03 9.78 -16.62
C GLU A 68 -5.52 9.58 -16.88
N LEU A 69 -6.33 10.64 -16.74
CA LEU A 69 -7.74 10.61 -17.11
C LEU A 69 -7.93 10.28 -18.60
N HIS A 70 -7.19 10.95 -19.49
CA HIS A 70 -7.25 10.68 -20.92
C HIS A 70 -6.74 9.28 -21.28
N ALA A 71 -5.69 8.80 -20.62
CA ALA A 71 -5.19 7.44 -20.83
C ALA A 71 -6.22 6.39 -20.37
N TRP A 72 -6.92 6.65 -19.27
CA TRP A 72 -8.00 5.80 -18.75
C TRP A 72 -9.20 5.77 -19.71
N GLU A 73 -9.62 6.93 -20.24
CA GLU A 73 -10.70 7.03 -21.24
C GLU A 73 -10.37 6.24 -22.50
N GLN A 74 -9.17 6.40 -23.06
CA GLN A 74 -8.73 5.66 -24.24
C GLN A 74 -8.73 4.15 -24.00
N ARG A 75 -8.30 3.70 -22.82
CA ARG A 75 -8.32 2.29 -22.44
C ARG A 75 -9.74 1.74 -22.33
N ARG A 76 -10.67 2.52 -21.78
CA ARG A 76 -12.10 2.16 -21.67
C ARG A 76 -12.73 2.06 -23.05
N ASP A 77 -12.52 3.06 -23.91
CA ASP A 77 -13.15 3.12 -25.23
C ASP A 77 -12.62 2.00 -26.13
N ALA A 78 -11.31 1.72 -26.10
CA ALA A 78 -10.74 0.55 -26.78
C ALA A 78 -11.31 -0.78 -26.28
N ALA A 79 -11.69 -0.88 -25.00
CA ALA A 79 -12.33 -2.08 -24.45
C ALA A 79 -13.82 -2.20 -24.86
N LEU A 80 -14.51 -1.08 -25.09
CA LEU A 80 -15.88 -1.06 -25.59
C LEU A 80 -15.94 -1.43 -27.07
N ASP A 81 -14.99 -0.96 -27.87
CA ASP A 81 -14.88 -1.31 -29.29
C ASP A 81 -14.69 -2.81 -29.51
N LEU A 82 -14.02 -3.52 -28.58
CA LEU A 82 -13.85 -4.97 -28.62
C LEU A 82 -15.13 -5.77 -28.30
N ASN A 83 -16.11 -5.16 -27.63
CA ASN A 83 -17.37 -5.82 -27.25
C ASN A 83 -18.52 -5.55 -28.25
N CYS A 84 -18.28 -4.76 -29.30
CA CYS A 84 -19.29 -4.43 -30.30
C CYS A 84 -19.58 -5.54 -31.32
N ASP A 85 -18.74 -6.58 -31.39
CA ASP A 85 -18.87 -7.66 -32.38
C ASP A 85 -19.67 -8.90 -31.90
N GLU A 86 -20.10 -8.98 -30.63
CA GLU A 86 -20.74 -10.18 -30.05
C GLU A 86 -22.19 -9.99 -29.57
N ALA A 87 -22.91 -8.95 -30.02
CA ALA A 87 -24.30 -8.70 -29.63
C ALA A 87 -25.33 -8.88 -30.76
N ASP A 88 -25.20 -9.96 -31.56
CA ASP A 88 -26.33 -10.52 -32.31
C ASP A 88 -27.25 -11.31 -31.37
N GLY A 89 -27.99 -10.57 -30.55
CA GLY A 89 -29.00 -11.10 -29.63
C GLY A 89 -30.14 -10.11 -29.53
N GLY A 90 -30.88 -9.96 -30.64
CA GLY A 90 -31.97 -9.00 -30.78
C GLY A 90 -32.92 -8.97 -29.59
N ILE A 91 -33.28 -7.75 -29.18
CA ILE A 91 -34.27 -7.47 -28.13
C ILE A 91 -35.62 -8.08 -28.59
N PRO A 92 -36.19 -9.09 -27.90
CA PRO A 92 -37.49 -9.62 -28.27
C PRO A 92 -38.60 -8.61 -27.94
N PHE A 93 -39.58 -8.50 -28.85
CA PHE A 93 -40.75 -7.61 -28.78
C PHE A 93 -41.73 -8.00 -27.67
#